data_AF-A0A4Y0BET3-F1
#
_entry.id   AF-A0A4Y0BET3-F1
#
_cell.length_a   1.000
_cell.length_b   1.000
_cell.length_c   1.000
_cell.angle_alpha   90.00
_cell.angle_beta   90.00
_cell.angle_gamma   90.00
#
_symmetry.space_group_name_H-M   'P 1'
#
loop_
_entity.id
_entity.type
_entity.pdbx_description
1 polymer ?
#
loop_
_entity_poly.entity_id
_entity_poly.type
_entity_poly.pdbx_seq_one_letter_code
_entity_poly.pdbx_strand_id
1 'polypeptide(L)'
;MLFNNSFVMPQSIDSLVLNLSMDGLPLHNSGATEFWPILMQLYGIPDVPIMVIGVFCGTTKPDNVEEYLRPLVSELNHLLNNGIFINGRRISVALRAIIADTPARSLIKGIVGHNGFHACLKCKIVGKRFERKMIFEGTAEDRTDAEFRSGAYCIGHQKRPTPLLDVKGMDIIKDIPIADDLHLLHLGIMKRLLLGYVLGSLKPYKNGQKMSRKEFQTY
;
A
#
# COMPACT_ATOMS: atom_id res chain seq x y z
N MET A 1 1.39 16.24 14.58
CA MET A 1 1.42 17.66 14.15
C MET A 1 2.80 18.25 14.39
N LEU A 2 3.63 18.39 13.35
CA LEU A 2 4.83 19.22 13.37
C LEU A 2 5.04 19.77 11.95
N PHE A 3 4.44 20.91 11.63
CA PHE A 3 4.89 21.73 10.51
C PHE A 3 5.76 22.85 11.10
N ASN A 4 7.05 22.87 10.74
CA ASN A 4 7.98 23.94 11.11
C ASN A 4 7.50 25.29 10.54
N ASN A 5 7.74 26.36 11.31
CA ASN A 5 7.35 27.76 11.06
C ASN A 5 7.93 28.42 9.79
N SER A 6 8.52 27.67 8.86
CA SER A 6 9.11 28.19 7.61
C SER A 6 8.44 27.69 6.34
N PHE A 7 7.39 26.87 6.44
CA PHE A 7 6.64 26.45 5.27
C PHE A 7 5.56 27.48 4.92
N VAL A 8 5.88 28.38 3.98
CA VAL A 8 4.91 29.31 3.39
C VAL A 8 4.11 28.54 2.33
N MET A 9 2.90 28.13 2.68
CA MET A 9 1.92 27.62 1.72
C MET A 9 1.68 28.69 0.63
N PRO A 10 1.73 28.34 -0.67
CA PRO A 10 1.32 29.27 -1.72
C PRO A 10 -0.13 29.73 -1.46
N GLN A 11 -0.40 31.01 -1.68
CA GLN A 11 -1.60 31.74 -1.20
C GLN A 11 -2.97 31.22 -1.69
N SER A 12 -3.02 30.15 -2.48
CA SER A 12 -4.23 29.65 -3.15
C SER A 12 -4.58 28.17 -2.91
N ILE A 13 -4.10 27.54 -1.84
CA ILE A 13 -4.47 26.13 -1.55
C ILE A 13 -5.76 26.09 -0.70
N ASP A 14 -6.86 25.68 -1.33
CA ASP A 14 -8.15 25.41 -0.66
C ASP A 14 -8.30 23.97 -0.16
N SER A 15 -7.48 23.05 -0.69
CA SER A 15 -7.55 21.63 -0.35
C SER A 15 -6.17 20.97 -0.34
N LEU A 16 -5.92 20.17 0.69
CA LEU A 16 -4.80 19.24 0.77
C LEU A 16 -5.25 17.83 0.42
N VAL A 17 -4.63 17.26 -0.61
CA VAL A 17 -4.94 15.92 -1.10
C VAL A 17 -3.82 14.97 -0.65
N LEU A 18 -4.18 13.91 0.06
CA LEU A 18 -3.23 13.01 0.72
C LEU A 18 -3.08 11.70 -0.05
N ASN A 19 -1.84 11.28 -0.30
CA ASN A 19 -1.51 9.87 -0.53
C ASN A 19 -0.89 9.31 0.75
N LEU A 20 -1.33 8.13 1.16
CA LEU A 20 -0.72 7.39 2.26
C LEU A 20 0.06 6.20 1.70
N SER A 21 1.21 5.86 2.29
CA SER A 21 1.95 4.64 1.96
C SER A 21 2.20 3.79 3.20
N MET A 22 2.06 2.48 3.08
CA MET A 22 2.30 1.54 4.20
C MET A 22 3.00 0.30 3.66
N ASP A 23 4.27 0.13 4.00
CA ASP A 23 5.08 -1.01 3.56
C ASP A 23 5.98 -1.50 4.69
N GLY A 24 6.24 -2.81 4.71
CA GLY A 24 7.18 -3.41 5.64
C GLY A 24 8.62 -3.23 5.16
N LEU A 25 9.49 -2.73 6.03
CA LEU A 25 10.90 -2.52 5.77
C LEU A 25 11.74 -3.33 6.77
N PRO A 26 12.63 -4.23 6.32
CA PRO A 26 13.52 -4.94 7.23
C PRO A 26 14.51 -3.95 7.85
N LEU A 27 14.67 -4.02 9.17
CA LEU A 27 15.60 -3.15 9.91
C LEU A 27 17.06 -3.58 9.77
N HIS A 28 17.28 -4.87 9.59
CA HIS A 28 18.60 -5.48 9.53
C HIS A 28 18.60 -6.65 8.56
N ASN A 29 19.78 -6.92 8.01
CA ASN A 29 19.96 -7.98 7.02
C ASN A 29 19.83 -9.40 7.59
N SER A 30 19.78 -9.55 8.92
CA SER A 30 19.99 -10.85 9.60
C SER A 30 19.12 -11.07 10.83
N GLY A 31 17.97 -10.42 10.95
CA GLY A 31 17.02 -10.80 12.00
C GLY A 31 15.63 -10.21 11.80
N ALA A 32 14.77 -10.50 12.76
CA ALA A 32 13.32 -10.53 12.53
C ALA A 32 12.61 -9.18 12.67
N THR A 33 13.30 -8.14 13.14
CA THR A 33 12.66 -6.84 13.36
C THR A 33 12.31 -6.18 12.04
N GLU A 34 11.05 -5.76 11.92
CA GLU A 34 10.50 -5.07 10.78
C GLU A 34 9.93 -3.72 11.22
N PHE A 35 10.16 -2.69 10.40
CA PHE A 35 9.51 -1.40 10.50
C PHE A 35 8.33 -1.33 9.55
N TRP A 36 7.20 -0.84 10.03
CA TRP A 36 5.99 -0.62 9.26
C TRP A 36 5.57 0.84 9.38
N PRO A 37 6.26 1.77 8.67
CA PRO A 37 5.91 3.18 8.68
C PRO A 37 4.60 3.43 7.93
N ILE A 38 3.86 4.43 8.42
CA ILE A 38 2.78 5.08 7.71
C ILE A 38 3.35 6.39 7.19
N LEU A 39 3.47 6.50 5.87
CA LEU A 39 4.00 7.66 5.18
C LEU A 39 2.86 8.48 4.58
N MET A 40 3.05 9.80 4.52
CA MET A 40 2.11 10.74 3.93
C MET A 40 2.81 11.62 2.90
N GLN A 41 2.20 11.74 1.72
CA GLN A 41 2.61 12.66 0.67
C GLN A 41 1.44 13.60 0.35
N LEU A 42 1.74 14.89 0.20
CA LEU A 42 0.79 15.85 -0.35
C LEU A 42 0.80 15.75 -1.88
N TYR A 43 -0.30 15.30 -2.46
CA TYR A 43 -0.43 15.17 -3.91
C TYR A 43 -0.47 16.55 -4.56
N GLY A 44 0.32 16.73 -5.63
CA GLY A 44 0.41 17.99 -6.36
C GLY A 44 1.30 19.07 -5.72
N ILE A 45 2.00 18.76 -4.63
CA ILE A 45 2.92 19.68 -3.95
C ILE A 45 4.30 19.02 -3.80
N PRO A 46 5.12 18.98 -4.87
CA PRO A 46 6.36 18.21 -4.88
C PRO A 46 7.45 18.73 -3.92
N ASP A 47 7.39 20.00 -3.56
CA ASP A 47 8.37 20.63 -2.66
C ASP A 47 8.19 20.20 -1.20
N VAL A 48 7.05 19.60 -0.85
CA VAL A 48 6.82 19.06 0.49
C VAL A 48 7.37 17.64 0.56
N PRO A 49 8.33 17.37 1.46
CA PRO A 49 8.88 16.04 1.60
C PRO A 49 7.82 15.05 2.12
N ILE A 50 8.02 13.78 1.81
CA ILE A 50 7.23 12.69 2.41
C ILE A 50 7.42 12.73 3.92
N MET A 51 6.32 12.68 4.66
CA MET A 51 6.32 12.71 6.12
C MET A 51 6.02 11.33 6.68
N VAL A 52 6.73 10.96 7.75
CA VAL A 52 6.38 9.80 8.57
C VAL A 52 5.35 10.26 9.60
N ILE A 53 4.14 9.67 9.54
CA ILE A 53 3.04 10.04 10.45
C ILE A 53 2.73 8.96 11.49
N GLY A 54 3.27 7.76 11.31
CA GLY A 54 3.19 6.67 12.28
C GLY A 54 4.24 5.62 11.99
N VAL A 55 4.65 4.88 13.02
CA VAL A 55 5.61 3.78 12.88
C VAL A 55 5.22 2.65 13.82
N PHE A 56 5.10 1.45 13.27
CA PHE A 56 5.13 0.22 14.06
C PHE A 56 6.50 -0.43 13.93
N CYS A 57 7.01 -0.98 15.04
CA CYS A 57 8.26 -1.71 15.09
C CYS A 57 8.07 -2.98 15.91
N GLY A 58 8.37 -4.13 15.33
CA GLY A 58 8.20 -5.42 15.99
C GLY A 58 9.02 -6.50 15.32
N THR A 59 9.11 -7.67 15.94
CA THR A 59 9.76 -8.87 15.37
C THR A 59 8.90 -9.60 14.34
N THR A 60 7.67 -9.11 14.14
CA THR A 60 6.71 -9.56 13.14
C THR A 60 6.05 -8.33 12.52
N LYS A 61 5.35 -8.54 11.40
CA LYS A 61 4.37 -7.57 10.90
C LYS A 61 3.32 -7.25 11.97
N PRO A 62 2.61 -6.11 11.89
CA PRO A 62 1.52 -5.80 12.80
C PRO A 62 0.48 -6.93 12.82
N ASP A 63 0.50 -7.73 13.89
CA ASP A 63 -0.43 -8.86 14.02
C ASP A 63 -1.85 -8.33 14.26
N ASN A 64 -1.95 -7.24 15.03
CA ASN A 64 -3.18 -6.51 15.27
C ASN A 64 -3.32 -5.29 14.34
N VAL A 65 -4.07 -5.46 13.25
CA VAL A 65 -4.35 -4.39 12.28
C VAL A 65 -5.21 -3.27 12.89
N GLU A 66 -6.04 -3.60 13.88
CA GLU A 66 -6.86 -2.63 14.60
C GLU A 66 -5.97 -1.61 15.32
N GLU A 67 -5.05 -2.10 16.15
CA GLU A 67 -4.12 -1.26 16.92
C GLU A 67 -3.19 -0.45 15.99
N TYR A 68 -2.74 -1.04 14.89
CA TYR A 68 -1.87 -0.38 13.93
C TYR A 68 -2.56 0.79 13.20
N LEU A 69 -3.82 0.63 12.78
CA LEU A 69 -4.49 1.61 11.91
C LEU A 69 -5.51 2.50 12.64
N ARG A 70 -5.99 2.14 13.83
CA ARG A 70 -6.99 2.93 14.56
C ARG A 70 -6.57 4.39 14.83
N PRO A 71 -5.31 4.67 15.25
CA PRO A 71 -4.87 6.06 15.42
C PRO A 71 -4.96 6.85 14.12
N LEU A 72 -4.47 6.27 13.01
CA LEU A 72 -4.54 6.88 11.68
C LEU A 72 -6.00 7.17 11.28
N VAL A 73 -6.89 6.19 11.39
CA VAL A 73 -8.29 6.33 10.98
C VAL A 73 -8.99 7.43 11.78
N SER A 74 -8.71 7.52 13.07
CA SER A 74 -9.31 8.52 13.95
C SER A 74 -8.87 9.93 13.59
N GLU A 75 -7.56 10.14 13.41
CA GLU A 75 -6.99 11.43 12.99
C GLU A 75 -7.43 11.82 11.58
N LEU A 76 -7.38 10.87 10.64
CA LEU A 76 -7.78 11.12 9.26
C LEU A 76 -9.26 11.52 9.19
N ASN A 77 -10.15 10.82 9.90
CA ASN A 77 -11.56 11.21 9.95
C ASN A 77 -11.76 12.60 10.57
N HIS A 78 -10.99 12.98 11.58
CA HIS A 78 -11.04 14.33 12.13
C HIS A 78 -10.66 15.36 11.05
N LEU A 79 -9.56 15.15 10.33
CA LEU A 79 -9.09 16.03 9.27
C LEU A 79 -10.05 16.10 8.07
N LEU A 80 -10.62 14.98 7.65
CA LEU A 80 -11.58 14.93 6.54
C LEU A 80 -12.85 15.73 6.85
N ASN A 81 -13.34 15.71 8.10
CA ASN A 81 -14.54 16.46 8.48
C ASN A 81 -14.24 17.94 8.75
N ASN A 82 -13.14 18.22 9.45
CA ASN A 82 -12.89 19.55 10.00
C ASN A 82 -11.93 20.37 9.15
N GLY A 83 -11.15 19.74 8.27
CA GLY A 83 -10.02 20.37 7.61
C GLY A 83 -8.89 20.69 8.59
N ILE A 84 -7.98 21.56 8.15
CA ILE A 84 -6.90 22.12 8.98
C ILE A 84 -6.94 23.65 8.91
N PHE A 85 -6.61 24.32 10.01
CA PHE A 85 -6.50 25.78 10.05
C PHE A 85 -5.04 26.20 9.91
N ILE A 86 -4.72 26.93 8.85
CA ILE A 86 -3.39 27.49 8.60
C ILE A 86 -3.57 28.99 8.36
N ASN A 87 -2.87 29.82 9.14
CA ASN A 87 -2.97 31.29 9.08
C ASN A 87 -4.42 31.82 9.16
N GLY A 88 -5.25 31.21 10.00
CA GLY A 88 -6.67 31.58 10.16
C GLY A 88 -7.60 31.13 9.04
N ARG A 89 -7.08 30.52 7.95
CA ARG A 89 -7.87 29.96 6.86
C ARG A 89 -8.10 28.46 7.08
N ARG A 90 -9.34 28.02 6.90
CA ARG A 90 -9.68 26.59 6.86
C ARG A 90 -9.31 26.03 5.49
N ILE A 91 -8.47 25.01 5.47
CA ILE A 91 -8.07 24.26 4.29
C ILE A 91 -8.70 22.87 4.39
N SER A 92 -9.42 22.46 3.36
CA SER A 92 -10.05 21.14 3.32
C SER A 92 -9.00 20.03 3.16
N VAL A 93 -9.30 18.82 3.62
CA VAL A 93 -8.42 17.67 3.48
C VAL A 93 -9.18 16.57 2.76
N ALA A 94 -8.53 15.89 1.81
CA ALA A 94 -9.08 14.76 1.09
C ALA A 94 -8.06 13.61 1.04
N LEU A 95 -8.53 12.38 1.18
CA LEU A 95 -7.73 11.18 0.91
C LEU A 95 -7.87 10.84 -0.59
N ARG A 96 -6.74 10.68 -1.27
CA ARG A 96 -6.71 10.24 -2.68
C ARG A 96 -6.43 8.76 -2.82
N ALA A 97 -5.44 8.24 -2.10
CA ALA A 97 -5.07 6.84 -2.19
C ALA A 97 -4.32 6.33 -0.96
N ILE A 98 -4.44 5.03 -0.69
CA ILE A 98 -3.54 4.28 0.18
C ILE A 98 -2.73 3.30 -0.67
N ILE A 99 -1.45 3.57 -0.79
CA ILE A 99 -0.48 2.84 -1.62
C ILE A 99 0.24 1.83 -0.72
N ALA A 100 0.38 0.61 -1.21
CA ALA A 100 1.06 -0.45 -0.49
C ALA A 100 1.45 -1.55 -1.48
N ASP A 101 2.51 -2.29 -1.17
CA ASP A 101 2.86 -3.50 -1.88
C ASP A 101 1.78 -4.60 -1.69
N THR A 102 1.95 -5.73 -2.38
CA THR A 102 0.92 -6.78 -2.37
C THR A 102 0.71 -7.42 -0.98
N PRO A 103 1.77 -7.80 -0.23
CA PRO A 103 1.65 -8.26 1.15
C PRO A 103 1.00 -7.24 2.09
N ALA A 104 1.43 -5.98 2.08
CA ALA A 104 0.91 -4.92 2.93
C ALA A 104 -0.55 -4.59 2.60
N ARG A 105 -0.93 -4.54 1.31
CA ARG A 105 -2.34 -4.43 0.89
C ARG A 105 -3.21 -5.52 1.49
N SER A 106 -2.72 -6.76 1.49
CA SER A 106 -3.47 -7.89 2.04
C SER A 106 -3.64 -7.75 3.56
N LEU A 107 -2.60 -7.28 4.24
CA LEU A 107 -2.61 -7.02 5.68
C LEU A 107 -3.62 -5.92 6.05
N ILE A 108 -3.47 -4.72 5.48
CA ILE A 108 -4.27 -3.55 5.85
C ILE A 108 -5.74 -3.70 5.45
N LYS A 109 -6.05 -4.42 4.37
CA LYS A 109 -7.44 -4.73 3.98
C LYS A 109 -8.03 -5.91 4.76
N GLY A 110 -7.22 -6.68 5.48
CA GLY A 110 -7.69 -7.86 6.21
C GLY A 110 -8.14 -9.00 5.30
N ILE A 111 -7.51 -9.18 4.14
CA ILE A 111 -7.92 -10.13 3.10
C ILE A 111 -6.89 -11.25 2.90
N VAL A 112 -7.27 -12.25 2.11
CA VAL A 112 -6.40 -13.34 1.69
C VAL A 112 -5.23 -12.79 0.85
N GLY A 113 -4.04 -13.32 1.11
CA GLY A 113 -2.83 -12.95 0.37
C GLY A 113 -2.84 -13.43 -1.08
N HIS A 114 -1.92 -12.90 -1.89
CA HIS A 114 -1.81 -13.11 -3.34
C HIS A 114 -1.80 -14.57 -3.83
N ASN A 115 -1.43 -15.53 -2.98
CA ASN A 115 -1.44 -16.96 -3.31
C ASN A 115 -2.76 -17.67 -2.99
N GLY A 116 -3.79 -16.95 -2.56
CA GLY A 116 -5.11 -17.50 -2.25
C GLY A 116 -6.00 -17.66 -3.48
N PHE A 117 -6.95 -18.59 -3.41
CA PHE A 117 -7.93 -18.82 -4.48
C PHE A 117 -8.79 -17.59 -4.77
N HIS A 118 -9.14 -16.80 -3.76
CA HIS A 118 -9.94 -15.58 -3.90
C HIS A 118 -9.07 -14.31 -3.78
N ALA A 119 -7.82 -14.32 -4.24
CA ALA A 119 -6.86 -13.25 -3.94
C ALA A 119 -6.92 -12.00 -4.82
N CYS A 120 -7.64 -12.03 -5.95
CA CYS A 120 -7.82 -10.80 -6.73
C CYS A 120 -8.44 -9.71 -5.84
N LEU A 121 -8.01 -8.45 -5.99
CA LEU A 121 -8.53 -7.34 -5.16
C LEU A 121 -9.66 -6.58 -5.86
N LYS A 122 -9.82 -6.75 -7.18
CA LYS A 122 -10.76 -5.99 -8.01
C LYS A 122 -11.95 -6.79 -8.48
N CYS A 123 -11.81 -8.08 -8.77
CA CYS A 123 -12.91 -8.91 -9.28
C CYS A 123 -13.01 -10.27 -8.59
N LYS A 124 -14.20 -10.85 -8.56
CA LYS A 124 -14.57 -12.08 -7.82
C LYS A 124 -13.98 -13.38 -8.41
N ILE A 125 -13.01 -13.27 -9.31
CA ILE A 125 -12.37 -14.41 -9.96
C ILE A 125 -11.77 -15.37 -8.94
N VAL A 126 -11.98 -16.67 -9.19
CA VAL A 126 -11.43 -17.75 -8.38
C VAL A 126 -10.24 -18.34 -9.14
N GLY A 127 -9.07 -18.25 -8.52
CA GLY A 127 -7.85 -18.82 -9.05
C GLY A 127 -7.89 -20.34 -9.03
N LYS A 128 -7.04 -20.96 -9.84
CA LYS A 128 -6.77 -22.39 -9.83
C LYS A 128 -5.31 -22.61 -9.55
N ARG A 129 -5.01 -23.69 -8.82
CA ARG A 129 -3.63 -24.07 -8.57
C ARG A 129 -3.15 -24.97 -9.71
N PHE A 130 -2.16 -24.50 -10.45
CA PHE A 130 -1.49 -25.30 -11.47
C PHE A 130 -0.03 -25.44 -11.03
N GLU A 131 0.40 -26.69 -10.82
CA GLU A 131 1.66 -27.01 -10.16
C GLU A 131 1.83 -26.26 -8.82
N ARG A 132 2.83 -25.37 -8.73
CA ARG A 132 3.15 -24.54 -7.54
C ARG A 132 2.69 -23.09 -7.68
N LYS A 133 1.88 -22.76 -8.69
CA LYS A 133 1.44 -21.39 -9.00
C LYS A 133 -0.07 -21.25 -8.87
N MET A 134 -0.50 -20.07 -8.39
CA MET A 134 -1.89 -19.65 -8.48
C MET A 134 -2.10 -18.94 -9.82
N ILE A 135 -3.06 -19.40 -10.62
CA ILE A 135 -3.38 -18.82 -11.93
C ILE A 135 -4.84 -18.33 -11.89
N PHE A 136 -5.08 -17.12 -12.41
CA PHE A 136 -6.40 -16.53 -12.55
C PHE A 136 -6.70 -16.42 -14.04
N GLU A 137 -7.65 -17.21 -14.54
CA GLU A 137 -8.00 -17.26 -15.97
C GLU A 137 -9.47 -16.88 -16.17
N GLY A 138 -9.70 -16.02 -17.17
CA GLY A 138 -11.04 -15.54 -17.53
C GLY A 138 -11.38 -14.19 -16.90
N THR A 139 -12.67 -13.89 -16.91
CA THR A 139 -13.24 -12.64 -16.40
C THR A 139 -14.24 -12.95 -15.29
N ALA A 140 -14.39 -12.04 -14.35
CA ALA A 140 -15.37 -12.15 -13.27
C ALA A 140 -15.95 -10.77 -12.96
N GLU A 141 -17.09 -10.76 -12.28
CA GLU A 141 -17.70 -9.52 -11.77
C GLU A 141 -16.74 -8.75 -10.88
N ASP A 142 -16.81 -7.42 -10.97
CA ASP A 142 -16.07 -6.53 -10.09
C ASP A 142 -16.55 -6.66 -8.65
N ARG A 143 -15.62 -6.45 -7.72
CA ARG A 143 -15.94 -6.25 -6.32
C ARG A 143 -16.39 -4.82 -6.09
N THR A 144 -17.26 -4.64 -5.13
CA THR A 144 -17.78 -3.34 -4.74
C THR A 144 -17.48 -3.07 -3.27
N ASP A 145 -17.35 -1.78 -2.94
CA ASP A 145 -17.19 -1.33 -1.56
C ASP A 145 -18.39 -1.72 -0.69
N ALA A 146 -19.60 -1.65 -1.24
CA ALA A 146 -20.83 -2.04 -0.55
C ALA A 146 -20.83 -3.52 -0.13
N GLU A 147 -20.51 -4.44 -1.05
CA GLU A 147 -20.40 -5.88 -0.75
C GLU A 147 -19.24 -6.17 0.23
N PHE A 148 -18.14 -5.41 0.16
CA PHE A 148 -17.04 -5.54 1.11
C PHE A 148 -17.51 -5.14 2.52
N ARG A 149 -18.20 -4.01 2.66
CA ARG A 149 -18.74 -3.51 3.95
C ARG A 149 -19.81 -4.42 4.53
N SER A 150 -20.63 -5.04 3.70
CA SER A 150 -21.64 -6.00 4.13
C SER A 150 -21.05 -7.36 4.55
N GLY A 151 -19.74 -7.57 4.36
CA GLY A 151 -19.07 -8.84 4.66
C GLY A 151 -19.37 -9.95 3.65
N ALA A 152 -19.87 -9.62 2.45
CA ALA A 152 -20.26 -10.61 1.44
C ALA A 152 -19.09 -11.49 0.97
N TYR A 153 -17.85 -11.09 1.23
CA TYR A 153 -16.65 -11.83 0.83
C TYR A 153 -15.95 -12.55 1.99
N CYS A 154 -16.61 -12.70 3.15
CA CYS A 154 -16.07 -13.42 4.31
C CYS A 154 -15.70 -14.88 3.99
N ILE A 155 -16.37 -15.48 3.01
CA ILE A 155 -16.01 -16.79 2.47
C ILE A 155 -14.88 -16.61 1.46
N GLY A 156 -13.65 -16.83 1.94
CA GLY A 156 -12.47 -17.00 1.09
C GLY A 156 -11.62 -15.75 0.85
N HIS A 157 -12.22 -14.55 0.71
CA HIS A 157 -11.48 -13.31 0.41
C HIS A 157 -11.20 -12.47 1.67
N GLN A 158 -12.22 -12.04 2.41
CA GLN A 158 -12.07 -11.31 3.67
C GLN A 158 -11.77 -12.30 4.79
N LYS A 159 -10.71 -12.02 5.56
CA LYS A 159 -10.20 -12.90 6.62
C LYS A 159 -10.34 -12.30 8.00
N ARG A 160 -10.25 -10.97 8.10
CA ARG A 160 -10.34 -10.22 9.35
C ARG A 160 -10.96 -8.84 9.07
N PRO A 161 -11.59 -8.21 10.09
CA PRO A 161 -12.01 -6.82 9.98
C PRO A 161 -10.80 -5.90 9.80
N THR A 162 -11.06 -4.70 9.29
CA THR A 162 -10.06 -3.63 9.16
C THR A 162 -10.66 -2.28 9.55
N PRO A 163 -9.94 -1.46 10.35
CA PRO A 163 -10.33 -0.09 10.67
C PRO A 163 -10.55 0.80 9.46
N LEU A 164 -9.94 0.45 8.32
CA LEU A 164 -10.02 1.23 7.10
C LEU A 164 -11.45 1.44 6.63
N LEU A 165 -12.37 0.51 6.93
CA LEU A 165 -13.79 0.69 6.61
C LEU A 165 -14.39 1.91 7.32
N ASP A 166 -13.85 2.35 8.45
CA ASP A 166 -14.38 3.51 9.18
C ASP A 166 -13.91 4.85 8.60
N VAL A 167 -13.00 4.85 7.61
CA VAL A 167 -12.57 6.08 6.94
C VAL A 167 -13.71 6.64 6.09
N LYS A 168 -14.15 7.85 6.41
CA LYS A 168 -15.27 8.51 5.76
C LYS A 168 -14.95 8.84 4.30
N GLY A 169 -15.89 8.50 3.41
CA GLY A 169 -15.79 8.82 1.98
C GLY A 169 -14.81 7.96 1.19
N MET A 170 -14.17 6.97 1.83
CA MET A 170 -13.24 6.07 1.15
C MET A 170 -13.94 4.82 0.60
N ASP A 171 -13.64 4.50 -0.65
CA ASP A 171 -13.99 3.23 -1.31
C ASP A 171 -12.80 2.26 -1.19
N ILE A 172 -12.96 1.21 -0.38
CA ILE A 172 -11.84 0.29 -0.09
C ILE A 172 -11.38 -0.53 -1.31
N ILE A 173 -12.22 -0.60 -2.35
CA ILE A 173 -11.86 -1.27 -3.60
C ILE A 173 -11.10 -0.31 -4.52
N LYS A 174 -11.51 0.96 -4.62
CA LYS A 174 -10.94 1.93 -5.58
C LYS A 174 -9.74 2.69 -5.03
N ASP A 175 -9.81 3.17 -3.79
CA ASP A 175 -8.82 4.10 -3.22
C ASP A 175 -7.55 3.38 -2.73
N ILE A 176 -7.55 2.05 -2.75
CA ILE A 176 -6.36 1.22 -2.56
C ILE A 176 -5.97 0.64 -3.94
N PRO A 177 -5.13 1.34 -4.73
CA PRO A 177 -4.77 0.92 -6.07
C PRO A 177 -4.00 -0.41 -6.06
N ILE A 178 -4.19 -1.22 -7.12
CA ILE A 178 -3.37 -2.41 -7.33
C ILE A 178 -2.04 -2.06 -7.99
N ALA A 179 -2.11 -1.12 -8.94
CA ALA A 179 -1.01 -0.75 -9.78
C ALA A 179 -0.25 0.40 -9.14
N ASP A 180 1.00 0.12 -8.79
CA ASP A 180 2.01 1.13 -8.61
C ASP A 180 3.17 0.81 -9.56
N ASP A 181 3.67 1.84 -10.24
CA ASP A 181 4.66 1.69 -11.31
C ASP A 181 5.96 1.08 -10.81
N LEU A 182 6.32 1.36 -9.55
CA LEU A 182 7.52 0.82 -8.93
C LEU A 182 7.46 -0.71 -8.84
N HIS A 183 6.43 -1.28 -8.22
CA HIS A 183 6.36 -2.72 -8.02
C HIS A 183 6.00 -3.48 -9.31
N LEU A 184 5.11 -2.94 -10.15
CA LEU A 184 4.67 -3.65 -11.36
C LEU A 184 5.64 -3.47 -12.53
N LEU A 185 6.02 -2.24 -12.86
CA LEU A 185 6.84 -1.96 -14.03
C LEU A 185 8.31 -2.08 -13.68
N HIS A 186 8.81 -1.33 -12.70
CA HIS A 186 10.25 -1.24 -12.44
C HIS A 186 10.81 -2.50 -11.79
N LEU A 187 10.29 -2.90 -10.63
CA LEU A 187 10.73 -4.09 -9.89
C LEU A 187 10.19 -5.39 -10.49
N GLY A 188 9.02 -5.34 -11.14
CA GLY A 188 8.39 -6.49 -11.77
C GLY A 188 8.97 -6.79 -13.15
N ILE A 189 8.60 -5.98 -14.15
CA ILE A 189 8.90 -6.25 -15.57
C ILE A 189 10.34 -5.83 -15.92
N MET A 190 10.72 -4.59 -15.66
CA MET A 190 12.01 -4.02 -16.09
C MET A 190 13.19 -4.76 -15.48
N LYS A 191 13.16 -5.01 -14.17
CA LYS A 191 14.18 -5.83 -13.49
C LYS A 191 14.31 -7.21 -14.12
N ARG A 192 13.19 -7.87 -14.44
CA ARG A 192 13.20 -9.19 -15.07
C ARG A 192 13.78 -9.15 -16.47
N LEU A 193 13.42 -8.16 -17.28
CA LEU A 193 13.96 -7.98 -18.62
C LEU A 193 15.46 -7.70 -18.58
N LEU A 194 15.90 -6.74 -17.76
CA LEU A 194 17.32 -6.38 -17.63
C LEU A 194 18.17 -7.57 -17.18
N LEU A 195 17.74 -8.31 -16.15
CA LEU A 195 18.43 -9.53 -15.74
C LEU A 195 18.41 -10.60 -16.84
N GLY A 196 17.30 -10.73 -17.57
CA GLY A 196 17.20 -11.64 -18.70
C GLY A 196 18.18 -11.31 -19.83
N TYR A 197 18.35 -10.02 -20.14
CA TYR A 197 19.30 -9.55 -21.15
C TYR A 197 20.75 -9.78 -20.71
N VAL A 198 21.09 -9.44 -19.47
CA VAL A 198 22.45 -9.64 -18.93
C VAL A 198 22.81 -11.12 -18.85
N LEU A 199 21.88 -11.98 -18.42
CA LEU A 199 22.12 -13.40 -18.21
C LEU A 199 21.83 -14.26 -19.47
N GLY A 200 21.40 -13.64 -20.57
CA GLY A 200 21.01 -14.32 -21.81
C GLY A 200 19.83 -15.29 -21.65
N SER A 201 18.99 -15.13 -20.61
CA SER A 201 17.96 -16.09 -20.24
C SER A 201 16.84 -15.46 -19.42
N LEU A 202 15.60 -15.50 -19.91
CA LEU A 202 14.39 -15.04 -19.20
C LEU A 202 13.84 -16.03 -18.15
N LYS A 203 14.69 -16.93 -17.66
CA LYS A 203 14.33 -17.89 -16.61
C LYS A 203 13.80 -17.14 -15.38
N PRO A 204 12.76 -17.67 -14.70
CA PRO A 204 12.21 -17.03 -13.51
C PRO A 204 13.32 -16.82 -12.45
N TYR A 205 13.52 -15.58 -12.03
CA TYR A 205 14.42 -15.27 -10.92
C TYR A 205 13.92 -15.97 -9.65
N LYS A 206 14.78 -16.75 -8.99
CA LYS A 206 14.45 -17.36 -7.69
C LYS A 206 14.73 -16.32 -6.60
N ASN A 207 13.70 -15.88 -5.89
CA ASN A 207 13.88 -15.04 -4.69
C ASN A 207 14.83 -15.73 -3.71
N GLY A 208 15.88 -15.03 -3.27
CA GLY A 208 16.85 -15.52 -2.29
C GLY A 208 18.29 -15.71 -2.77
N GLN A 209 18.57 -15.70 -4.09
CA GLN A 209 19.96 -15.60 -4.57
C GLN A 209 20.41 -14.13 -4.49
N LYS A 210 21.37 -13.81 -3.61
CA LYS A 210 22.09 -12.54 -3.67
C LYS A 210 23.00 -12.61 -4.90
N MET A 211 22.74 -11.81 -5.94
CA MET A 211 23.79 -11.49 -6.91
C MET A 211 24.91 -10.80 -6.15
N SER A 212 26.12 -11.36 -6.23
CA SER A 212 27.27 -10.74 -5.60
C SER A 212 27.56 -9.41 -6.32
N ARG A 213 27.89 -8.36 -5.56
CA ARG A 213 28.25 -7.02 -6.09
C ARG A 213 29.39 -7.02 -7.11
N LYS A 214 30.06 -8.14 -7.34
CA LYS A 214 31.24 -8.26 -8.21
C LYS A 214 30.89 -8.34 -9.71
N GLU A 215 29.64 -8.56 -10.09
CA GLU A 215 29.25 -8.76 -11.50
C GLU A 215 28.90 -7.47 -12.25
N PHE A 216 28.86 -6.32 -11.57
CA PHE A 216 28.58 -5.00 -12.18
C PHE A 216 29.84 -4.12 -12.37
N GLN A 217 31.05 -4.67 -12.17
CA GLN A 217 32.31 -3.91 -12.29
C GLN A 217 33.10 -4.17 -13.58
N THR A 218 32.53 -4.89 -14.54
CA THR A 218 33.09 -5.02 -15.88
C THR A 218 32.01 -4.64 -16.88
N TYR A 219 31.90 -3.35 -17.15
CA TYR A 219 31.83 -2.67 -18.46
C TYR A 219 31.55 -1.18 -18.22
#